data_AF-A0A8T6UB37-F1
#
_entry.id   AF-A0A8T6UB37-F1
#
_cell.length_a   1.000
_cell.length_b   1.000
_cell.length_c   1.000
_cell.angle_alpha   90.00
_cell.angle_beta   90.00
_cell.angle_gamma   90.00
#
_symmetry.space_group_name_H-M   'P 1'
#
loop_
_entity.id
_entity.type
_entity.pdbx_description
1 polymer ?
#
loop_
_entity_poly.entity_id
_entity_poly.type
_entity_poly.pdbx_seq_one_letter_code
_entity_poly.pdbx_strand_id
1 'polypeptide(L)'
;LGYNQGLEMAEMVTPIDVLVVVALLLVAVNAFGTVFRREEPQLYVSLWYIMGGLIWATLNYLVGNFVGYYTAQGVNSANVHAFYIHNFVGIFITPL
;
A
#
# COMPACT_ATOMS: atom_id res chain seq x y z
N LEU A 1 -19.38 14.55 -7.63
CA LEU A 1 -18.35 15.60 -7.58
C LEU A 1 -17.18 15.37 -8.57
N GLY A 2 -16.96 14.18 -9.11
CA GLY A 2 -16.06 13.99 -10.28
C GLY A 2 -14.57 14.26 -10.05
N TYR A 3 -14.15 14.51 -8.80
CA TYR A 3 -12.75 14.72 -8.45
C TYR A 3 -11.99 13.40 -8.52
N ASN A 4 -10.90 13.38 -9.29
CA ASN A 4 -10.05 12.22 -9.51
C ASN A 4 -8.63 12.69 -9.87
N GLN A 5 -7.60 11.95 -9.44
CA GLN A 5 -6.20 12.21 -9.80
C GLN A 5 -5.83 11.80 -11.24
N GLY A 6 -6.66 11.00 -11.90
CA GLY A 6 -6.45 10.49 -13.25
C GLY A 6 -5.49 9.30 -13.34
N LEU A 7 -5.16 8.67 -12.21
CA LEU A 7 -4.28 7.51 -12.10
C LEU A 7 -5.09 6.27 -11.70
N GLU A 8 -4.92 5.16 -12.41
CA GLU A 8 -5.62 3.89 -12.10
C GLU A 8 -5.25 3.36 -10.70
N MET A 9 -6.25 2.95 -9.92
CA MET A 9 -6.11 2.49 -8.53
C MET A 9 -5.51 3.54 -7.58
N ALA A 10 -5.39 4.79 -8.02
CA ALA A 10 -4.94 5.97 -7.26
C ALA A 10 -5.88 7.15 -7.56
N GLU A 11 -7.17 6.87 -7.77
CA GLU A 11 -8.15 7.84 -8.23
C GLU A 11 -8.57 8.83 -7.14
N MET A 12 -8.37 8.47 -5.87
CA MET A 12 -8.91 9.19 -4.74
C MET A 12 -8.22 10.54 -4.56
N VAL A 13 -8.94 11.51 -3.98
CA VAL A 13 -8.32 12.80 -3.65
C VAL A 13 -7.41 12.67 -2.44
N THR A 14 -6.34 13.47 -2.41
CA THR A 14 -5.28 13.40 -1.39
C THR A 14 -5.77 13.37 0.07
N PRO A 15 -6.83 14.10 0.48
CA PRO A 15 -7.36 13.97 1.84
C PRO A 15 -7.83 12.55 2.18
N ILE A 16 -8.40 11.83 1.21
CA ILE A 16 -8.82 10.43 1.37
C ILE A 16 -7.59 9.52 1.39
N ASP A 17 -6.58 9.80 0.56
CA ASP A 17 -5.32 9.03 0.56
C ASP A 17 -4.64 9.04 1.92
N VAL A 18 -4.64 10.19 2.61
CA VAL A 18 -4.12 10.29 3.98
C VAL A 18 -4.90 9.39 4.94
N LEU A 19 -6.23 9.36 4.83
CA LEU A 19 -7.06 8.48 5.66
C LEU A 19 -6.79 7.00 5.38
N VAL A 20 -6.58 6.62 4.12
CA VAL A 20 -6.22 5.25 3.73
C VAL A 20 -4.88 4.84 4.32
N VAL A 21 -3.85 5.71 4.24
CA VAL A 21 -2.54 5.45 4.85
C VAL A 21 -2.67 5.27 6.37
N VAL A 22 -3.42 6.13 7.05
CA VAL A 22 -3.66 6.01 8.49
C VAL A 22 -4.34 4.68 8.81
N ALA A 23 -5.36 4.29 8.04
CA ALA A 23 -6.05 3.01 8.22
C ALA A 23 -5.10 1.81 8.02
N LEU A 24 -4.29 1.81 6.97
CA LEU A 24 -3.28 0.77 6.72
C LEU A 24 -2.27 0.67 7.86
N LEU A 25 -1.81 1.80 8.39
CA LEU A 25 -0.90 1.82 9.54
C LEU A 25 -1.56 1.25 10.81
N LEU A 26 -2.83 1.57 11.07
CA LEU A 26 -3.57 1.00 12.20
C LEU A 26 -3.73 -0.52 12.06
N VAL A 27 -4.05 -1.01 10.86
CA VAL A 27 -4.13 -2.44 10.56
C VAL A 27 -2.76 -3.11 10.76
N ALA A 28 -1.69 -2.50 10.25
CA ALA A 28 -0.33 -2.99 10.45
C ALA A 28 0.01 -3.08 11.95
N VAL A 29 -0.14 -2.00 12.71
CA VAL A 29 0.15 -2.00 14.16
C VAL A 29 -0.66 -3.08 14.90
N ASN A 30 -1.92 -3.28 14.54
CA ASN A 30 -2.75 -4.33 15.13
C ASN A 30 -2.26 -5.74 14.79
N ALA A 31 -1.97 -6.01 13.50
CA ALA A 31 -1.50 -7.30 13.03
C ALA A 31 -0.12 -7.65 13.62
N PHE A 32 0.84 -6.72 13.54
CA PHE A 32 2.17 -6.89 14.14
C PHE A 32 2.08 -7.04 15.66
N GLY A 33 1.22 -6.27 16.34
CA GLY A 33 0.97 -6.41 17.76
C GLY A 33 0.40 -7.79 18.15
N THR A 34 -0.36 -8.43 17.26
CA THR A 34 -0.84 -9.80 17.46
C THR A 34 0.31 -10.79 17.29
N VAL A 35 1.10 -10.64 16.24
CA VAL A 35 2.26 -11.51 15.97
C VAL A 35 3.29 -11.46 17.10
N PHE A 36 3.57 -10.29 17.67
CA PHE A 36 4.53 -10.15 18.77
C PHE A 36 4.07 -10.78 20.09
N ARG A 37 2.77 -11.04 20.26
CA ARG A 37 2.20 -11.69 21.46
C ARG A 37 1.93 -13.19 21.26
N ARG A 38 2.37 -13.76 20.14
CA ARG A 38 2.17 -15.19 19.84
C ARG A 38 2.98 -16.07 20.80
N GLU A 39 2.46 -17.26 21.09
CA GLU A 39 3.14 -18.25 21.94
C GLU A 39 4.03 -19.22 21.15
N GLU A 40 3.61 -19.60 19.93
CA GLU A 40 4.37 -20.52 19.08
C GLU A 40 5.66 -19.85 18.56
N PRO A 41 6.86 -20.39 18.82
CA PRO A 41 8.12 -19.81 18.35
C PRO A 41 8.24 -19.78 16.82
N GLN A 42 7.65 -20.74 16.10
CA GLN A 42 7.69 -20.76 14.65
C GLN A 42 6.64 -19.84 14.02
N LEU A 43 7.04 -19.07 13.01
CA LEU A 43 6.12 -18.27 12.21
C LEU A 43 5.70 -19.05 10.98
N TYR A 44 4.40 -19.31 10.86
CA TYR A 44 3.84 -19.89 9.65
C TYR A 44 4.02 -18.96 8.45
N VAL A 45 4.22 -19.53 7.26
CA VAL A 45 4.59 -18.79 6.04
C VAL A 45 3.56 -17.73 5.66
N SER A 46 2.26 -17.96 5.91
CA SER A 46 1.24 -16.93 5.63
C SER A 46 1.45 -15.65 6.45
N LEU A 47 1.98 -15.75 7.68
CA LEU A 47 2.28 -14.56 8.48
C LEU A 47 3.45 -13.75 7.88
N TRP A 48 4.38 -14.40 7.18
CA TRP A 48 5.44 -13.68 6.46
C TRP A 48 4.85 -12.84 5.33
N TYR A 49 3.93 -13.43 4.57
CA TYR A 49 3.22 -12.73 3.50
C TYR A 49 2.34 -11.60 4.03
N ILE A 50 1.60 -11.80 5.12
CA ILE A 50 0.76 -10.75 5.72
C ILE A 50 1.61 -9.60 6.26
N MET A 51 2.66 -9.89 7.03
CA MET A 51 3.52 -8.85 7.59
C MET A 51 4.27 -8.08 6.50
N GLY A 52 4.89 -8.79 5.55
CA GLY A 52 5.58 -8.18 4.42
C GLY A 52 4.63 -7.40 3.51
N GLY A 53 3.45 -7.97 3.26
CA GLY A 53 2.38 -7.36 2.47
C GLY A 53 1.88 -6.06 3.06
N LEU A 54 1.61 -6.01 4.37
CA LEU A 54 1.14 -4.78 5.03
C LEU A 54 2.18 -3.65 4.98
N ILE A 55 3.46 -3.96 5.17
CA ILE A 55 4.55 -2.98 5.04
C ILE A 55 4.61 -2.47 3.60
N TRP A 56 4.72 -3.38 2.64
CA TRP A 56 4.89 -3.01 1.24
C TRP A 56 3.66 -2.37 0.61
N ALA A 57 2.45 -2.77 1.00
CA ALA A 57 1.21 -2.13 0.58
C ALA A 57 1.18 -0.66 1.01
N THR A 58 1.56 -0.36 2.25
CA THR A 58 1.62 1.02 2.77
C THR A 58 2.66 1.84 2.01
N LEU A 59 3.87 1.31 1.80
CA LEU A 59 4.92 1.99 1.05
C LEU A 59 4.52 2.21 -0.41
N ASN A 60 3.95 1.20 -1.07
CA ASN A 60 3.51 1.30 -2.45
C ASN A 60 2.38 2.33 -2.61
N TYR A 61 1.43 2.37 -1.68
CA TYR A 61 0.36 3.37 -1.66
C TYR A 61 0.90 4.80 -1.57
N LEU A 62 1.92 5.03 -0.73
CA LEU A 62 2.61 6.31 -0.63
C LEU A 62 3.32 6.70 -1.94
N VAL A 63 3.98 5.73 -2.58
CA VAL A 63 4.66 5.95 -3.86
C VAL A 63 3.67 6.32 -4.96
N GLY A 64 2.53 5.62 -5.08
CA GLY A 64 1.53 5.92 -6.09
C GLY A 64 0.85 7.29 -5.88
N ASN A 65 0.24 7.48 -4.71
CA ASN A 65 -0.70 8.59 -4.46
C ASN A 65 -0.03 9.89 -4.03
N PHE A 66 1.24 9.87 -3.59
CA PHE A 66 1.95 11.08 -3.17
C PHE A 66 3.17 11.34 -4.07
N VAL A 67 4.11 10.40 -4.15
CA VAL A 67 5.33 10.62 -4.95
C VAL A 67 4.98 10.69 -6.45
N GLY A 68 4.24 9.70 -6.95
CA GLY A 68 3.82 9.62 -8.34
C GLY A 68 2.98 10.83 -8.75
N TYR A 69 1.96 11.16 -7.96
CA TYR A 69 1.07 12.27 -8.26
C TYR A 69 1.75 13.65 -8.21
N TYR A 70 2.57 13.95 -7.19
CA TYR A 70 3.11 15.30 -7.01
C TYR A 70 4.46 15.55 -7.68
N THR A 71 5.25 14.51 -7.96
CA THR A 71 6.66 14.69 -8.35
C THR A 71 7.02 14.13 -9.72
N ALA A 72 6.23 13.20 -10.25
CA ALA A 72 6.53 12.53 -11.51
C ALA A 72 5.74 13.14 -12.68
N GLN A 73 6.39 13.31 -13.84
CA GLN A 73 5.76 13.85 -15.06
C GLN A 73 6.18 13.03 -16.30
N GLY A 74 5.35 13.05 -17.34
CA GLY A 74 5.65 12.38 -18.62
C GLY A 74 5.97 10.90 -18.45
N VAL A 75 7.05 10.43 -19.08
CA VAL A 75 7.50 9.03 -19.02
C VAL A 75 7.82 8.59 -17.59
N ASN A 76 8.34 9.49 -16.75
CA ASN A 76 8.61 9.16 -15.35
C ASN A 76 7.32 8.91 -14.56
N SER A 77 6.25 9.67 -14.86
CA SER A 77 4.93 9.41 -14.29
C SER A 77 4.40 8.04 -14.70
N ALA A 78 4.54 7.67 -15.96
CA ALA A 78 4.13 6.34 -16.44
C ALA A 78 4.91 5.22 -15.76
N ASN A 79 6.22 5.39 -15.55
CA ASN A 79 7.06 4.40 -14.86
C ASN A 79 6.67 4.23 -13.39
N VAL A 80 6.52 5.33 -12.63
CA VAL A 80 6.10 5.26 -11.23
C VAL A 80 4.69 4.68 -11.10
N HIS A 81 3.80 5.04 -12.03
CA HIS A 81 2.45 4.49 -12.05
C HIS A 81 2.42 3.00 -12.37
N ALA A 82 3.18 2.53 -13.37
CA ALA A 82 3.31 1.12 -13.70
C ALA A 82 3.88 0.31 -12.52
N PHE A 83 4.90 0.86 -11.83
CA PHE A 83 5.42 0.28 -10.59
C PHE A 83 4.31 0.17 -9.53
N TYR A 84 3.54 1.24 -9.33
CA TYR A 84 2.46 1.26 -8.34
C TYR A 84 1.39 0.20 -8.63
N ILE A 85 0.82 0.16 -9.83
CA ILE A 85 -0.29 -0.75 -10.15
C ILE A 85 0.13 -2.22 -10.18
N HIS A 86 1.35 -2.51 -10.64
CA HIS A 86 1.89 -3.87 -10.62
C HIS A 86 2.02 -4.38 -9.18
N ASN A 87 2.60 -3.56 -8.30
CA ASN A 87 2.75 -3.91 -6.89
C ASN A 87 1.42 -3.86 -6.14
N PHE A 88 0.45 -3.05 -6.56
CA PHE A 88 -0.88 -3.07 -5.98
C PHE A 88 -1.50 -4.46 -6.15
N VAL A 89 -1.50 -5.02 -7.36
CA VAL A 89 -2.00 -6.38 -7.58
C VAL A 89 -1.09 -7.44 -6.93
N GLY A 90 0.22 -7.29 -7.08
CA GLY A 90 1.20 -8.27 -6.61
C GLY A 90 1.37 -8.35 -5.09
N ILE A 91 1.04 -7.29 -4.36
CA ILE A 91 1.25 -7.18 -2.90
C ILE A 91 -0.07 -7.04 -2.15
N PHE A 92 -1.08 -6.36 -2.71
CA PHE A 92 -2.36 -6.15 -2.03
C PHE A 92 -3.41 -7.19 -2.38
N ILE A 93 -3.45 -7.70 -3.62
CA ILE A 93 -4.48 -8.66 -4.05
C ILE A 93 -4.00 -10.10 -3.99
N THR A 94 -2.71 -10.34 -4.26
CA THR A 94 -2.18 -11.71 -4.37
C THR A 94 -1.83 -12.34 -3.02
N PRO A 95 -1.12 -11.65 -2.09
CA PRO A 95 -0.67 -12.25 -0.84
C PRO A 95 -1.44 -11.79 0.42
N LEU A 96 -2.31 -10.77 0.32
CA LEU A 96 -3.16 -10.25 1.39
C LEU A 96 -4.63 -10.60 1.11
#